data_AF-A0A644YQ88-F1
#
_entry.id   AF-A0A644YQ88-F1
#
_cell.length_a   1.000
_cell.length_b   1.000
_cell.length_c   1.000
_cell.angle_alpha   90.00
_cell.angle_beta   90.00
_cell.angle_gamma   90.00
#
_symmetry.space_group_name_H-M   'P 1'
#
loop_
_entity.id
_entity.type
_entity.pdbx_description
1 polymer ?
#
loop_
_entity_poly.entity_id
_entity_poly.type
_entity_poly.pdbx_seq_one_letter_code
_entity_poly.pdbx_strand_id
1 'polypeptide(L)'
;MIDALFAASAIGVIITRNATVSGAEGGCQAETGAAAAMAAAGVVEMMGGSAEQAVHAASHCLQNVMGLVCDPIAGLVEAPCQGRNAIGVANALISAELSLAGILNIIPFDETVAAMYKVGKTLPMELRETALGGVAATCTGCSLTKKIFG
;
A
#
# COMPACT_ATOMS: atom_id res chain seq x y z
N MET A 1 -7.24 6.02 -20.67
CA MET A 1 -6.46 4.85 -20.20
C MET A 1 -4.97 5.15 -20.12
N ILE A 2 -4.34 5.72 -21.15
CA ILE A 2 -2.93 6.15 -21.08
C ILE A 2 -2.72 7.21 -19.99
N ASP A 3 -3.59 8.23 -19.93
CA ASP A 3 -3.46 9.31 -18.93
C ASP A 3 -3.57 8.79 -17.49
N ALA A 4 -4.47 7.82 -17.27
CA ALA A 4 -4.59 7.14 -15.98
C ALA A 4 -3.31 6.41 -15.56
N LEU A 5 -2.61 5.79 -16.52
CA LEU A 5 -1.30 5.17 -16.26
C LEU A 5 -0.23 6.22 -15.94
N PHE A 6 -0.29 7.41 -16.58
CA PHE A 6 0.61 8.51 -16.22
C PHE A 6 0.32 9.07 -14.83
N ALA A 7 -0.95 9.26 -14.47
CA ALA A 7 -1.35 9.68 -13.12
C ALA A 7 -0.88 8.68 -12.05
N ALA A 8 -1.12 7.39 -12.26
CA ALA A 8 -0.64 6.32 -11.39
C ALA A 8 0.90 6.33 -11.29
N SER A 9 1.59 6.48 -12.41
CA SER A 9 3.06 6.51 -12.44
C SER A 9 3.63 7.73 -11.72
N ALA A 10 2.99 8.90 -11.82
CA ALA A 10 3.43 10.11 -11.11
C ALA A 10 3.44 9.90 -9.59
N ILE A 11 2.39 9.30 -9.04
CA ILE A 11 2.32 8.91 -7.63
C ILE A 11 3.43 7.91 -7.28
N GLY A 12 3.61 6.87 -8.10
CA GLY A 12 4.65 5.85 -7.89
C GLY A 12 6.07 6.43 -7.88
N VAL A 13 6.36 7.39 -8.77
CA VAL A 13 7.66 8.08 -8.84
C VAL A 13 7.92 8.88 -7.57
N ILE A 14 6.92 9.60 -7.05
CA ILE A 14 7.05 10.37 -5.81
C ILE A 14 7.35 9.44 -4.62
N ILE A 15 6.59 8.35 -4.49
CA ILE A 15 6.80 7.35 -3.42
C ILE A 15 8.20 6.74 -3.53
N THR A 16 8.59 6.29 -4.71
CA THR A 16 9.88 5.62 -4.93
C THR A 16 11.06 6.56 -4.68
N ARG A 17 10.92 7.84 -5.04
CA ARG A 17 11.99 8.84 -4.87
C ARG A 17 12.17 9.28 -3.42
N ASN A 18 11.07 9.42 -2.67
CA ASN A 18 11.09 10.02 -1.34
C ASN A 18 10.99 8.99 -0.20
N ALA A 19 10.66 7.73 -0.51
CA ALA A 19 10.47 6.65 0.44
C ALA A 19 11.00 5.32 -0.12
N THR A 20 10.17 4.28 -0.14
CA THR A 20 10.48 2.95 -0.65
C THR A 20 9.19 2.31 -1.16
N VAL A 21 9.33 1.33 -2.06
CA VAL A 21 8.24 0.45 -2.51
C VAL A 21 8.48 -1.01 -2.11
N SER A 22 9.44 -1.27 -1.22
CA SER A 22 9.81 -2.61 -0.78
C SER A 22 9.14 -2.98 0.55
N GLY A 23 8.52 -4.16 0.60
CA GLY A 23 7.91 -4.73 1.80
C GLY A 23 8.92 -4.97 2.92
N ALA A 24 10.10 -5.47 2.56
CA ALA A 24 11.24 -5.68 3.46
C ALA A 24 11.77 -4.37 4.09
N GLU A 25 11.58 -3.22 3.46
CA GLU A 25 12.03 -1.94 3.99
C GLU A 25 10.94 -1.17 4.75
N GLY A 26 9.70 -1.19 4.23
CA GLY A 26 8.63 -0.32 4.67
C GLY A 26 7.38 -1.03 5.20
N GLY A 27 7.34 -2.36 5.18
CA GLY A 27 6.11 -3.13 5.36
C GLY A 27 5.21 -3.07 4.11
N CYS A 28 4.09 -3.77 4.15
CA CYS A 28 3.21 -3.92 2.98
C CYS A 28 2.41 -2.64 2.65
N GLN A 29 2.42 -1.65 3.54
CA GLN A 29 2.02 -0.27 3.20
C GLN A 29 2.85 0.31 2.05
N ALA A 30 4.14 -0.03 1.95
CA ALA A 30 5.04 0.46 0.92
C ALA A 30 4.86 -0.29 -0.42
N GLU A 31 4.31 -1.51 -0.40
CA GLU A 31 4.03 -2.29 -1.61
C GLU A 31 2.57 -2.15 -2.04
N THR A 32 1.68 -2.90 -1.38
CA THR A 32 0.25 -2.93 -1.71
C THR A 32 -0.43 -1.59 -1.43
N GLY A 33 0.01 -0.87 -0.40
CA GLY A 33 -0.50 0.47 -0.11
C GLY A 33 -0.09 1.49 -1.18
N ALA A 34 1.18 1.50 -1.57
CA ALA A 34 1.67 2.34 -2.67
C ALA A 34 0.96 2.00 -3.99
N ALA A 35 0.81 0.71 -4.32
CA ALA A 35 0.08 0.27 -5.51
C ALA A 35 -1.38 0.72 -5.49
N ALA A 36 -2.06 0.62 -4.34
CA ALA A 36 -3.42 1.11 -4.18
C ALA A 36 -3.52 2.64 -4.31
N ALA A 37 -2.55 3.39 -3.78
CA ALA A 37 -2.49 4.84 -3.93
C ALA A 37 -2.26 5.28 -5.39
N MET A 38 -1.40 4.56 -6.12
CA MET A 38 -1.23 4.74 -7.57
C MET A 38 -2.54 4.47 -8.32
N ALA A 39 -3.23 3.38 -7.97
CA ALA A 39 -4.51 3.04 -8.56
C ALA A 39 -5.59 4.10 -8.26
N ALA A 40 -5.64 4.64 -7.05
CA ALA A 40 -6.59 5.69 -6.66
C ALA A 40 -6.45 6.93 -7.57
N ALA A 41 -5.22 7.39 -7.80
CA ALA A 41 -4.95 8.50 -8.72
C ALA A 41 -5.36 8.18 -10.16
N GLY A 42 -5.06 6.96 -10.63
CA GLY A 42 -5.50 6.50 -11.96
C GLY A 42 -7.02 6.45 -12.10
N VAL A 43 -7.75 6.04 -11.05
CA VAL A 43 -9.23 6.04 -11.03
C VAL A 43 -9.77 7.47 -11.09
N VAL A 44 -9.23 8.40 -10.31
CA VAL A 44 -9.64 9.82 -10.37
C VAL A 44 -9.48 10.37 -11.79
N GLU A 45 -8.33 10.11 -12.43
CA GLU A 45 -8.07 10.52 -13.82
C GLU A 45 -9.10 9.91 -14.80
N MET A 46 -9.39 8.61 -14.68
CA MET A 46 -10.40 7.95 -15.53
C MET A 46 -11.82 8.51 -15.33
N MET A 47 -12.10 9.04 -14.14
CA MET A 47 -13.40 9.65 -13.80
C MET A 47 -13.46 11.15 -14.13
N GLY A 48 -12.41 11.71 -14.72
CA GLY A 48 -12.35 13.13 -15.12
C GLY A 48 -12.12 14.09 -13.95
N GLY A 49 -11.57 13.61 -12.84
CA GLY A 49 -11.17 14.46 -11.71
C GLY A 49 -9.89 15.25 -12.00
N SER A 50 -9.57 16.20 -11.13
CA SER A 50 -8.36 17.00 -11.25
C SER A 50 -7.11 16.27 -10.73
N ALA A 51 -5.93 16.74 -11.17
CA ALA A 51 -4.66 16.27 -10.62
C ALA A 51 -4.56 16.46 -9.09
N GLU A 52 -5.13 17.53 -8.56
CA GLU A 52 -5.20 17.78 -7.11
C GLU A 52 -6.04 16.70 -6.41
N GLN A 53 -7.22 16.36 -6.96
CA GLN A 53 -8.04 15.27 -6.44
C GLN A 53 -7.32 13.92 -6.52
N ALA A 54 -6.53 13.67 -7.56
CA ALA A 54 -5.76 12.44 -7.72
C ALA A 54 -4.70 12.31 -6.61
N VAL A 55 -4.02 13.41 -6.27
CA VAL A 55 -3.04 13.46 -5.18
C VAL A 55 -3.70 13.29 -3.82
N HIS A 56 -4.87 13.91 -3.59
CA HIS A 56 -5.65 13.68 -2.36
C HIS A 56 -6.12 12.23 -2.23
N ALA A 57 -6.57 11.61 -3.31
CA ALA A 57 -6.99 10.21 -3.33
C ALA A 57 -5.84 9.27 -2.98
N ALA A 58 -4.66 9.50 -3.56
CA ALA A 58 -3.44 8.77 -3.21
C ALA A 58 -3.09 8.93 -1.72
N SER A 59 -3.21 10.14 -1.18
CA SER A 59 -2.94 10.43 0.23
C SER A 59 -3.92 9.73 1.17
N HIS A 60 -5.23 9.77 0.90
CA HIS A 60 -6.25 9.03 1.65
C HIS A 60 -5.95 7.53 1.67
N CYS A 61 -5.63 6.99 0.50
CA CYS A 61 -5.37 5.58 0.32
C CYS A 61 -4.19 5.09 1.17
N LEU A 62 -3.07 5.83 1.18
CA LEU A 62 -1.90 5.49 2.01
C LEU A 62 -2.20 5.60 3.51
N GLN A 63 -2.95 6.61 3.94
CA GLN A 63 -3.27 6.76 5.37
C GLN A 63 -4.09 5.60 5.91
N ASN A 64 -5.03 5.08 5.13
CA ASN A 64 -5.89 3.96 5.53
C ASN A 64 -5.13 2.65 5.80
N VAL A 65 -3.89 2.53 5.29
CA VAL A 65 -3.04 1.35 5.47
C VAL A 65 -1.72 1.66 6.18
N MET A 66 -1.61 2.84 6.80
CA MET A 66 -0.41 3.27 7.51
C MET A 66 -0.03 2.26 8.61
N GLY A 67 1.22 1.82 8.62
CA GLY A 67 1.74 0.81 9.54
C GLY A 67 1.46 -0.64 9.16
N LEU A 68 0.88 -0.91 7.98
CA LEU A 68 0.63 -2.28 7.52
C LEU A 68 1.94 -3.07 7.35
N VAL A 69 2.11 -4.10 8.17
CA VAL A 69 3.29 -4.98 8.20
C VAL A 69 3.37 -5.90 6.99
N CYS A 70 4.53 -6.45 6.67
CA CYS A 70 4.68 -7.52 5.68
C CYS A 70 5.11 -8.82 6.39
N ASP A 71 4.25 -9.84 6.37
CA ASP A 71 4.54 -11.12 7.05
C ASP A 71 3.79 -12.27 6.34
N PRO A 72 4.24 -12.65 5.13
CA PRO A 72 3.59 -13.67 4.32
C PRO A 72 3.75 -15.07 4.91
N ILE A 73 2.67 -15.86 4.87
CA ILE A 73 2.69 -17.26 5.32
C ILE A 73 3.68 -18.05 4.46
N ALA A 74 4.57 -18.78 5.11
CA ALA A 74 5.63 -19.55 4.48
C ALA A 74 6.57 -18.71 3.59
N GLY A 75 6.62 -17.39 3.77
CA GLY A 75 7.43 -16.50 2.93
C GLY A 75 6.90 -16.35 1.49
N LEU A 76 5.70 -16.85 1.20
CA LEU A 76 5.14 -16.89 -0.15
C LEU A 76 4.25 -15.66 -0.43
N VAL A 77 4.32 -15.13 -1.64
CA VAL A 77 3.47 -14.02 -2.12
C VAL A 77 2.05 -14.52 -2.44
N GLU A 78 1.40 -15.13 -1.46
CA GLU A 78 0.12 -15.82 -1.59
C GLU A 78 -0.84 -15.32 -0.48
N ALA A 79 -0.65 -15.77 0.75
CA ALA A 79 -1.47 -15.38 1.89
C ALA A 79 -0.63 -14.59 2.90
N PRO A 80 -1.03 -13.37 3.32
CA PRO A 80 -2.27 -12.65 2.99
C PRO A 80 -2.19 -11.76 1.74
N CYS A 81 -1.15 -11.86 0.91
CA CYS A 81 -0.87 -10.95 -0.19
C CYS A 81 -2.04 -10.79 -1.19
N GLN A 82 -2.73 -11.88 -1.55
CA GLN A 82 -3.91 -11.81 -2.43
C GLN A 82 -5.06 -11.00 -1.80
N GLY A 83 -5.36 -11.26 -0.53
CA GLY A 83 -6.38 -10.51 0.22
C GLY A 83 -6.02 -9.03 0.38
N ARG A 84 -4.73 -8.70 0.51
CA ARG A 84 -4.25 -7.32 0.57
C ARG A 84 -4.43 -6.59 -0.75
N ASN A 85 -4.23 -7.25 -1.88
CA ASN A 85 -4.56 -6.66 -3.18
C ASN A 85 -6.06 -6.39 -3.31
N ALA A 86 -6.92 -7.32 -2.88
CA ALA A 86 -8.37 -7.11 -2.89
C ALA A 86 -8.80 -5.91 -2.04
N ILE A 87 -8.27 -5.79 -0.82
CA ILE A 87 -8.51 -4.62 0.05
C ILE A 87 -7.93 -3.34 -0.58
N GLY A 88 -6.76 -3.43 -1.22
CA GLY A 88 -6.13 -2.32 -1.94
C GLY A 88 -7.01 -1.76 -3.05
N VAL A 89 -7.65 -2.62 -3.85
CA VAL A 89 -8.61 -2.19 -4.88
C VAL A 89 -9.79 -1.44 -4.26
N ALA A 90 -10.39 -1.98 -3.20
CA ALA A 90 -11.50 -1.33 -2.51
C ALA A 90 -11.09 0.04 -1.93
N ASN A 91 -9.93 0.10 -1.28
CA ASN A 91 -9.38 1.33 -0.72
C ASN A 91 -9.11 2.39 -1.81
N ALA A 92 -8.58 1.98 -2.97
CA ALA A 92 -8.32 2.88 -4.08
C ALA A 92 -9.61 3.52 -4.63
N LEU A 93 -10.65 2.70 -4.84
CA LEU A 93 -11.95 3.17 -5.33
C LEU A 93 -12.61 4.13 -4.33
N ILE A 94 -12.67 3.75 -3.05
CA ILE A 94 -13.25 4.59 -2.00
C ILE A 94 -12.48 5.92 -1.86
N SER A 95 -11.14 5.89 -1.92
CA SER A 95 -10.32 7.10 -1.82
C SER A 95 -10.51 8.04 -3.01
N ALA A 96 -10.69 7.47 -4.21
CA ALA A 96 -11.03 8.24 -5.40
C ALA A 96 -12.43 8.88 -5.27
N GLU A 97 -13.43 8.13 -4.84
CA GLU A 97 -14.79 8.64 -4.60
C GLU A 97 -14.83 9.78 -3.59
N LEU A 98 -14.13 9.64 -2.45
CA LEU A 98 -14.01 10.71 -1.46
C LEU A 98 -13.45 11.99 -2.07
N SER A 99 -12.36 11.87 -2.83
CA SER A 99 -11.68 13.02 -3.43
C SER A 99 -12.52 13.69 -4.53
N LEU A 100 -13.21 12.88 -5.35
CA LEU A 100 -14.14 13.35 -6.38
C LEU A 100 -15.35 14.06 -5.78
N ALA A 101 -15.82 13.61 -4.61
CA ALA A 101 -16.88 14.25 -3.84
C ALA A 101 -16.43 15.55 -3.13
N GLY A 102 -15.16 15.96 -3.27
CA GLY A 102 -14.60 17.14 -2.61
C GLY A 102 -14.19 16.92 -1.16
N ILE A 103 -14.19 15.66 -0.69
CA ILE A 103 -13.67 15.29 0.63
C ILE A 103 -12.16 15.10 0.49
N LEU A 104 -11.44 16.21 0.56
CA LEU A 104 -9.99 16.25 0.39
C LEU A 104 -9.25 15.83 1.67
N ASN A 105 -8.07 15.26 1.48
CA ASN A 105 -7.22 14.86 2.60
C ASN A 105 -6.54 16.07 3.24
N ILE A 106 -6.56 16.15 4.58
CA ILE A 106 -6.00 17.26 5.35
C ILE A 106 -4.47 17.24 5.31
N ILE A 107 -3.86 16.04 5.34
CA ILE A 107 -2.41 15.90 5.30
C ILE A 107 -1.95 15.82 3.83
N PRO A 108 -1.02 16.71 3.41
CA PRO A 108 -0.46 16.67 2.07
C PRO A 108 0.19 15.32 1.74
N PHE A 109 0.16 14.95 0.46
CA PHE A 109 0.67 13.65 0.03
C PHE A 109 2.16 13.44 0.36
N ASP A 110 2.99 14.47 0.20
CA ASP A 110 4.42 14.39 0.52
C ASP A 110 4.67 14.07 2.01
N GLU A 111 3.86 14.67 2.90
CA GLU A 111 3.92 14.39 4.34
C GLU A 111 3.43 12.96 4.65
N THR A 112 2.36 12.51 3.99
CA THR A 112 1.89 11.13 4.10
C THR A 112 2.96 10.12 3.66
N VAL A 113 3.66 10.38 2.55
CA VAL A 113 4.77 9.53 2.06
C VAL A 113 5.94 9.53 3.05
N ALA A 114 6.32 10.69 3.57
CA ALA A 114 7.36 10.80 4.58
C ALA A 114 6.98 10.06 5.88
N ALA A 115 5.71 10.12 6.28
CA ALA A 115 5.20 9.38 7.42
C ALA A 115 5.24 7.86 7.18
N MET A 116 4.78 7.40 6.00
CA MET A 116 4.85 5.98 5.61
C MET A 116 6.28 5.45 5.72
N TYR A 117 7.26 6.21 5.22
CA TYR A 117 8.66 5.81 5.28
C TYR A 117 9.18 5.72 6.71
N LYS A 118 8.92 6.74 7.54
CA LYS A 118 9.33 6.76 8.95
C LYS A 118 8.69 5.61 9.72
N VAL A 119 7.38 5.40 9.59
CA VAL A 119 6.65 4.29 10.22
C VAL A 119 7.24 2.96 9.78
N GLY A 120 7.46 2.77 8.48
CA GLY A 120 8.05 1.54 7.92
C GLY A 120 9.42 1.22 8.53
N LYS A 121 10.31 2.22 8.67
CA LYS A 121 11.63 2.05 9.29
C LYS A 121 11.57 1.73 10.79
N THR A 122 10.47 2.04 11.47
CA THR A 122 10.27 1.67 12.89
C THR A 122 9.71 0.26 13.06
N LEU A 123 9.29 -0.41 11.99
CA LEU A 123 8.79 -1.78 12.09
C LEU A 123 9.94 -2.74 12.49
N PRO A 124 9.70 -3.62 13.49
CA PRO A 124 10.60 -4.73 13.80
C PRO A 124 10.92 -5.55 12.55
N MET A 125 12.11 -6.17 12.51
CA MET A 125 12.55 -6.97 11.37
C MET A 125 11.61 -8.15 11.10
N GLU A 126 11.04 -8.73 12.15
CA GLU A 126 10.08 -9.84 12.13
C GLU A 126 8.77 -9.48 11.41
N LEU A 127 8.49 -8.17 11.24
CA LEU A 127 7.28 -7.65 10.60
C LEU A 127 7.56 -7.04 9.20
N ARG A 128 8.75 -7.32 8.65
CA ARG A 128 9.22 -6.82 7.35
C ARG A 128 9.67 -7.97 6.44
N GLU A 129 8.69 -8.70 5.94
CA GLU A 129 8.80 -9.74 4.89
C GLU A 129 9.59 -10.99 5.29
N THR A 130 9.95 -11.13 6.57
CA THR A 130 10.77 -12.25 7.06
C THR A 130 9.98 -13.53 7.38
N ALA A 131 8.65 -13.45 7.47
CA ALA A 131 7.79 -14.57 7.90
C ALA A 131 8.07 -15.06 9.34
N LEU A 132 8.66 -14.21 10.20
CA LEU A 132 9.07 -14.54 11.56
C LEU A 132 8.16 -13.96 12.64
N GLY A 133 7.18 -13.14 12.28
CA GLY A 133 6.29 -12.43 13.21
C GLY A 133 4.81 -12.67 12.92
N GLY A 134 4.04 -11.59 12.91
CA GLY A 134 2.64 -11.48 12.46
C GLY A 134 1.81 -12.78 12.34
N VAL A 135 1.23 -12.99 11.16
CA VAL A 135 0.36 -14.13 10.86
C VAL A 135 1.15 -15.39 10.47
N ALA A 136 2.35 -15.22 9.92
CA ALA A 136 3.20 -16.31 9.48
C ALA A 136 3.75 -17.13 10.66
N ALA A 137 4.06 -16.50 11.80
CA ALA A 137 4.56 -17.19 12.99
C ALA A 137 3.46 -17.76 13.90
N THR A 138 2.19 -17.68 13.50
CA THR A 138 1.10 -18.37 14.21
C THR A 138 1.27 -19.89 14.14
N CYS A 139 0.66 -20.63 15.08
CA CYS A 139 0.73 -22.10 15.08
C CYS A 139 0.32 -22.71 13.72
N THR A 140 -0.73 -22.17 13.12
CA THR A 140 -1.20 -22.61 11.79
C THR A 140 -0.22 -22.21 10.69
N GLY A 141 0.31 -20.98 10.69
CA GLY A 141 1.29 -20.53 9.70
C GLY A 141 2.59 -21.37 9.73
N CYS A 142 3.10 -21.65 10.92
CA CYS A 142 4.25 -22.54 11.13
C CYS A 142 3.98 -23.97 10.65
N SER A 143 2.78 -24.51 10.91
CA SER A 143 2.38 -25.84 10.45
C SER A 143 2.30 -25.92 8.92
N LEU A 144 1.71 -24.91 8.28
CA LEU A 144 1.63 -24.80 6.82
C LEU A 144 3.03 -24.71 6.19
N THR A 145 3.92 -23.91 6.78
CA THR A 145 5.31 -23.78 6.31
C THR A 145 6.02 -25.13 6.29
N LYS A 146 5.89 -25.92 7.36
CA LYS A 146 6.45 -27.28 7.43
C LYS A 146 5.81 -28.23 6.42
N LYS A 147 4.52 -28.11 6.15
CA LYS A 147 3.83 -28.96 5.16
C LYS A 147 4.26 -28.66 3.72
N ILE A 148 4.62 -27.41 3.43
CA ILE A 148 5.02 -26.97 2.09
C ILE A 148 6.50 -27.31 1.80
N PHE A 149 7.38 -27.13 2.79
CA PHE A 149 8.84 -27.23 2.59
C PHE A 149 9.53 -28.38 3.34
N GLY A 150 8.84 -29.06 4.26
CA GLY A 150 9.37 -30.22 5.01
C GLY A 150 9.00 -31.54 4.35
#